data_AF-A0A9D4EFK3-F1
#
_entry.id   AF-A0A9D4EFK3-F1
#
_cell.length_a   1.000
_cell.length_b   1.000
_cell.length_c   1.000
_cell.angle_alpha   90.00
_cell.angle_beta   90.00
_cell.angle_gamma   90.00
#
_symmetry.space_group_name_H-M   'P 1'
#
loop_
_entity.id
_entity.type
_entity.pdbx_description
1 polymer ?
#
loop_
_entity_poly.entity_id
_entity_poly.type
_entity_poly.pdbx_seq_one_letter_code
_entity_poly.pdbx_strand_id
1 'polypeptide(L)'
;MSLFGMDIEDNICSLITFADGMEPPVFAAIKESGLPFGERFTFNNSGLFARNTDLSQSCLSPLFWDMGLVSFRNFFNHLDSLETKSLQLTSYVLYEQSRLEATIRNLQPMLDVGLNKISELKSEINIFQENKSIITDNKDFTYVVSTTKHIKIDLPSGLHVKNCTYCNFTCHENCNIANDAEKMGCWAMTDGFCRICPERCIWNQHANTPYIFDYIYVDETKTYAEMKK
;
A
#
# COMPACT_ATOMS: atom_id res chain seq x y z
N MET A 1 -2.04 -9.21 14.11
CA MET A 1 -1.42 -7.87 14.06
C MET A 1 -2.53 -6.86 14.22
N SER A 2 -2.46 -6.03 15.26
CA SER A 2 -3.51 -5.04 15.53
C SER A 2 -3.53 -3.99 14.41
N LEU A 3 -4.73 -3.65 13.94
CA LEU A 3 -4.98 -2.57 12.97
C LEU A 3 -4.48 -1.20 13.48
N PHE A 4 -4.39 -1.09 14.80
CA PHE A 4 -3.91 0.08 15.54
C PHE A 4 -2.63 -0.34 16.25
N GLY A 5 -1.52 0.39 16.11
CA GLY A 5 -0.26 -0.04 16.72
C GLY A 5 -0.41 -0.30 18.22
N MET A 6 0.35 -1.26 18.74
CA MET A 6 0.24 -1.72 20.13
C MET A 6 0.53 -0.59 21.15
N ASP A 7 1.17 0.49 20.70
CA ASP A 7 1.54 1.67 21.49
C ASP A 7 0.37 2.63 21.76
N ILE A 8 -0.72 2.55 21.00
CA ILE A 8 -1.87 3.47 21.13
C ILE A 8 -3.11 2.83 21.74
N GLU A 9 -3.08 1.54 22.04
CA GLU A 9 -4.24 0.79 22.54
C GLU A 9 -4.86 1.44 23.78
N ASP A 10 -4.04 1.89 24.73
CA ASP A 10 -4.47 2.58 25.96
C ASP A 10 -5.12 3.95 25.69
N ASN A 11 -4.86 4.55 24.53
CA ASN A 11 -5.37 5.87 24.12
C ASN A 11 -6.55 5.76 23.15
N ILE A 12 -7.03 4.55 22.86
CA ILE A 12 -8.25 4.35 22.08
C ILE A 12 -9.46 4.49 23.01
N CYS A 13 -10.42 5.33 22.64
CA CYS A 13 -11.68 5.49 23.36
C CYS A 13 -12.85 5.33 22.38
N SER A 14 -13.96 4.81 22.89
CA SER A 14 -15.20 4.65 22.13
C SER A 14 -16.23 5.69 22.51
N LEU A 15 -16.67 6.50 21.53
CA LEU A 15 -17.74 7.46 21.69
C LEU A 15 -19.01 6.90 21.04
N ILE A 16 -20.05 6.68 21.84
CA ILE A 16 -21.30 6.06 21.39
C ILE A 16 -22.42 7.07 21.50
N THR A 17 -22.98 7.44 20.36
CA THR A 17 -24.09 8.38 20.23
C THR A 17 -25.44 7.67 20.30
N PHE A 18 -26.52 8.42 20.51
CA PHE A 18 -27.90 7.89 20.63
C PHE A 18 -28.07 6.93 21.81
N ALA A 19 -27.34 7.20 22.89
CA ALA A 19 -27.45 6.45 24.13
C ALA A 19 -28.46 7.16 25.06
N ASP A 20 -29.71 6.67 25.04
CA ASP A 20 -30.83 7.30 25.75
C ASP A 20 -30.94 6.87 27.23
N GLY A 21 -29.81 6.53 27.85
CA GLY A 21 -29.70 6.17 29.27
C GLY A 21 -29.68 4.67 29.60
N MET A 22 -29.94 3.81 28.60
CA MET A 22 -29.77 2.35 28.71
C MET A 22 -28.42 1.90 28.14
N GLU A 23 -27.94 0.71 28.53
CA GLU A 23 -26.74 0.11 27.97
C GLU A 23 -26.88 -0.02 26.44
N PRO A 24 -26.05 0.69 25.63
CA PRO A 24 -26.16 0.64 24.18
C PRO A 24 -25.96 -0.77 23.61
N PRO A 25 -26.86 -1.27 22.74
CA PRO A 25 -26.75 -2.61 22.14
C PRO A 25 -25.44 -2.83 21.37
N VAL A 26 -24.84 -1.76 20.85
CA VAL A 26 -23.56 -1.78 20.13
C VAL A 26 -22.41 -2.32 20.99
N PHE A 27 -22.53 -2.32 22.32
CA PHE A 27 -21.50 -2.88 23.19
C PHE A 27 -21.27 -4.37 22.98
N ALA A 28 -22.31 -5.15 22.68
CA ALA A 28 -22.14 -6.58 22.37
C ALA A 28 -21.31 -6.74 21.09
N ALA A 29 -21.66 -5.98 20.04
CA ALA A 29 -20.97 -6.01 18.75
C ALA A 29 -19.51 -5.55 18.86
N ILE A 30 -19.23 -4.49 19.63
CA ILE A 30 -17.86 -4.00 19.85
C ILE A 30 -17.03 -5.06 20.60
N LYS A 31 -17.59 -5.70 21.63
CA LYS A 31 -16.90 -6.77 22.37
C LYS A 31 -16.59 -7.98 21.47
N GLU A 32 -17.51 -8.35 20.58
CA GLU A 32 -17.32 -9.46 19.64
C GLU A 32 -16.33 -9.14 18.51
N SER A 33 -16.14 -7.86 18.18
CA SER A 33 -15.27 -7.44 17.06
C SER A 33 -13.79 -7.78 17.26
N GLY A 34 -13.34 -7.96 18.52
CA GLY A 34 -11.94 -8.15 18.86
C GLY A 34 -11.05 -6.92 18.58
N LEU A 35 -11.65 -5.77 18.26
CA LEU A 35 -10.94 -4.50 18.09
C LEU A 35 -10.67 -3.86 19.45
N PRO A 36 -9.53 -3.18 19.63
CA PRO A 36 -9.33 -2.35 20.81
C PRO A 36 -10.35 -1.21 20.79
N PHE A 37 -11.09 -1.04 21.89
CA PHE A 37 -12.17 -0.05 22.00
C PHE A 37 -12.09 0.80 23.27
N GLY A 38 -11.18 0.44 24.19
CA GLY A 38 -10.84 1.15 25.43
C GLY A 38 -12.00 1.68 26.26
N GLU A 39 -11.80 2.85 26.87
CA GLU A 39 -12.80 3.50 27.71
C GLU A 39 -14.01 3.96 26.88
N ARG A 40 -15.22 3.87 27.45
CA ARG A 40 -16.48 4.04 26.72
C ARG A 40 -17.25 5.24 27.23
N PHE A 41 -17.65 6.12 26.32
CA PHE A 41 -18.41 7.32 26.61
C PHE A 41 -19.72 7.31 25.82
N THR A 42 -20.83 7.48 26.51
CA THR A 42 -22.16 7.53 25.92
C THR A 42 -22.65 8.96 25.81
N PHE A 43 -23.19 9.32 24.65
CA PHE A 43 -23.67 10.65 24.34
C PHE A 43 -25.13 10.61 23.88
N ASN A 44 -25.96 11.38 24.56
CA ASN A 44 -27.31 11.66 24.10
C ASN A 44 -27.31 12.97 23.32
N ASN A 45 -27.37 12.87 21.98
CA ASN A 45 -27.35 14.03 21.11
C ASN A 45 -28.74 14.63 20.86
N SER A 46 -29.80 14.08 21.47
CA SER A 46 -31.19 14.54 21.25
C SER A 46 -31.38 16.02 21.60
N GLY A 47 -30.66 16.52 22.61
CA GLY A 47 -30.66 17.94 22.97
C GLY A 47 -30.10 18.87 21.88
N LEU A 48 -29.14 18.41 21.07
CA LEU A 48 -28.54 19.19 19.97
C LEU A 48 -29.50 19.37 18.80
N PHE A 49 -30.39 18.40 18.58
CA PHE A 49 -31.35 18.39 17.47
C PHE A 49 -32.73 18.93 17.87
N ALA A 50 -32.92 19.34 19.12
CA ALA A 50 -34.18 19.91 19.59
C ALA A 50 -34.43 21.29 18.96
N ARG A 51 -35.64 21.52 18.43
CA ARG A 51 -36.03 22.83 17.90
C ARG A 51 -36.41 23.75 19.05
N ASN A 52 -35.75 24.91 19.15
CA ASN A 52 -36.03 25.95 20.16
C ASN A 52 -37.44 26.59 20.08
N THR A 53 -38.29 26.15 19.15
CA THR A 53 -39.61 26.74 18.86
C THR A 53 -40.79 26.00 19.49
N ASP A 54 -40.61 24.75 19.95
CA ASP A 54 -41.69 23.94 20.55
C ASP A 54 -41.63 23.96 22.08
N LEU A 55 -42.32 24.95 22.68
CA LEU A 55 -42.45 25.09 24.14
C LEU A 55 -43.14 23.88 24.81
N SER A 56 -43.82 23.01 24.06
CA SER A 56 -44.44 21.78 24.58
C SER A 56 -43.49 20.57 24.63
N GLN A 57 -42.41 20.55 23.83
CA GLN A 57 -41.31 19.55 23.93
C GLN A 57 -40.19 20.02 24.88
N SER A 58 -40.30 21.26 25.38
CA SER A 58 -39.23 21.97 26.10
C SER A 58 -38.95 21.48 27.53
N CYS A 59 -39.78 20.60 28.11
CA CYS A 59 -39.58 20.18 29.49
C CYS A 59 -38.39 19.23 29.69
N LEU A 60 -38.04 18.44 28.66
CA LEU A 60 -36.91 17.49 28.71
C LEU A 60 -35.64 18.05 28.09
N SER A 61 -35.70 19.17 27.35
CA SER A 61 -34.53 19.77 26.71
C SER A 61 -33.42 20.12 27.71
N PRO A 62 -33.69 20.75 28.88
CA PRO A 62 -32.67 20.98 29.89
C PRO A 62 -32.03 19.68 30.41
N LEU A 63 -32.83 18.63 30.61
CA LEU A 63 -32.34 17.32 31.07
C LEU A 63 -31.40 16.67 30.04
N PHE A 64 -31.72 16.75 28.75
CA PHE A 64 -30.82 16.24 27.70
C PHE A 64 -29.53 17.05 27.58
N TRP A 65 -29.59 18.37 27.78
CA TRP A 65 -28.39 19.21 27.85
C TRP A 65 -27.52 18.89 29.05
N ASP A 66 -28.11 18.73 30.23
CA ASP A 66 -27.38 18.35 31.45
C ASP A 66 -26.72 16.97 31.30
N MET A 67 -27.45 15.99 30.75
CA MET A 67 -26.89 14.67 30.43
C MET A 67 -25.70 14.78 29.46
N GLY A 68 -25.84 15.56 28.38
CA GLY A 68 -24.75 15.80 27.44
C GLY A 68 -23.53 16.44 28.09
N LEU A 69 -23.72 17.47 28.92
CA LEU A 69 -22.65 18.15 29.64
C LEU A 69 -21.91 17.21 30.60
N VAL A 70 -22.63 16.34 31.31
CA VAL A 70 -22.02 15.32 32.17
C VAL A 70 -21.19 14.33 31.34
N SER A 71 -21.72 13.83 30.21
CA SER A 71 -20.99 12.94 29.32
C SER A 71 -19.70 13.58 28.78
N PHE A 72 -19.77 14.83 28.29
CA PHE A 72 -18.58 15.56 27.83
C PHE A 72 -17.58 15.80 28.96
N ARG A 73 -18.04 16.17 30.16
CA ARG A 73 -17.14 16.36 31.31
C ARG A 73 -16.41 15.08 31.66
N ASN A 74 -17.10 13.93 31.68
CA ASN A 74 -16.47 12.64 31.93
C ASN A 74 -15.44 12.29 30.86
N PHE A 75 -15.76 12.55 29.59
CA PHE A 75 -14.83 12.36 28.48
C PHE A 75 -13.58 13.24 28.60
N PHE A 76 -13.73 14.55 28.82
CA PHE A 76 -12.58 15.45 28.96
C PHE A 76 -11.75 15.15 30.21
N ASN A 77 -12.37 14.80 31.34
CA ASN A 77 -11.64 14.35 32.53
C ASN A 77 -10.81 13.09 32.25
N HIS A 78 -11.32 12.17 31.44
CA HIS A 78 -10.56 11.00 31.03
C HIS A 78 -9.42 11.38 30.08
N LEU A 79 -9.68 12.24 29.08
CA LEU A 79 -8.62 12.74 28.19
C LEU A 79 -7.48 13.41 28.96
N ASP A 80 -7.81 14.20 29.99
CA ASP A 80 -6.81 14.85 30.86
C ASP A 80 -5.99 13.83 31.66
N SER A 81 -6.51 12.62 31.88
CA SER A 81 -5.80 11.53 32.56
C SER A 81 -4.96 10.65 31.63
N LEU A 82 -5.14 10.76 30.31
CA LEU A 82 -4.41 9.93 29.35
C LEU A 82 -2.95 10.37 29.25
N GLU A 83 -2.05 9.39 29.35
CA GLU A 83 -0.65 9.61 29.05
C GLU A 83 -0.47 9.81 27.54
N THR A 84 0.31 10.81 27.15
CA THR A 84 0.66 10.99 25.73
C THR A 84 1.56 9.84 25.27
N LYS A 85 1.13 9.12 24.23
CA LYS A 85 1.92 8.05 23.60
C LYS A 85 2.57 8.55 22.31
N SER A 86 3.80 8.12 22.07
CA SER A 86 4.50 8.32 20.81
C SER A 86 3.92 7.40 19.74
N LEU A 87 3.71 7.90 18.52
CA LEU A 87 3.22 7.11 17.38
C LEU A 87 4.34 6.43 16.58
N GLN A 88 5.56 6.40 17.11
CA GLN A 88 6.73 5.90 16.38
C GLN A 88 6.61 4.42 16.02
N LEU A 89 6.08 3.57 16.92
CA LEU A 89 5.94 2.14 16.63
C LEU A 89 4.79 1.90 15.65
N THR A 90 3.65 2.57 15.84
CA THR A 90 2.55 2.56 14.85
C THR A 90 3.07 2.94 13.46
N SER A 91 3.81 4.05 13.35
CA SER A 91 4.38 4.52 12.08
C SER A 91 5.35 3.51 11.47
N TYR A 92 6.23 2.91 12.29
CA TYR A 92 7.16 1.88 11.86
C TYR A 92 6.45 0.62 11.36
N VAL A 93 5.40 0.16 12.04
CA VAL A 93 4.62 -1.02 11.61
C VAL A 93 3.96 -0.79 10.25
N LEU A 94 3.34 0.37 10.04
CA LEU A 94 2.72 0.72 8.75
C LEU A 94 3.75 0.80 7.62
N TYR A 95 4.93 1.35 7.93
CA TYR A 95 6.07 1.39 7.02
C TYR A 95 6.53 -0.02 6.64
N GLU A 96 6.71 -0.90 7.62
CA GLU A 96 7.15 -2.28 7.42
C GLU A 96 6.13 -3.12 6.63
N GLN A 97 4.83 -2.91 6.88
CA GLN A 97 3.76 -3.53 6.10
C GLN A 97 3.80 -3.09 4.64
N SER A 98 3.83 -1.77 4.38
CA SER A 98 3.92 -1.22 3.02
C SER A 98 5.15 -1.76 2.28
N ARG A 99 6.27 -1.89 2.99
CA ARG A 99 7.50 -2.47 2.46
C ARG A 99 7.32 -3.94 2.09
N LEU A 100 6.82 -4.76 3.00
CA LEU A 100 6.61 -6.20 2.78
C LEU A 100 5.64 -6.45 1.63
N GLU A 101 4.54 -5.70 1.56
CA GLU A 101 3.57 -5.81 0.46
C GLU A 101 4.21 -5.54 -0.89
N ALA A 102 4.96 -4.45 -1.03
CA ALA A 102 5.65 -4.14 -2.28
C ALA A 102 6.71 -5.19 -2.64
N THR A 103 7.47 -5.69 -1.66
CA THR A 103 8.45 -6.76 -1.89
C THR A 103 7.75 -8.04 -2.37
N ILE A 104 6.67 -8.48 -1.71
CA ILE A 104 5.93 -9.68 -2.08
C ILE A 104 5.32 -9.54 -3.49
N ARG A 105 4.67 -8.40 -3.78
CA ARG A 105 4.10 -8.13 -5.11
C ARG A 105 5.14 -8.21 -6.23
N ASN A 106 6.36 -7.77 -5.96
CA ASN A 106 7.43 -7.70 -6.94
C ASN A 106 8.25 -8.98 -7.08
N LEU A 107 8.28 -9.83 -6.05
CA LEU A 107 9.04 -11.09 -6.07
C LEU A 107 8.52 -12.06 -7.14
N GLN A 108 7.20 -12.19 -7.29
CA GLN A 108 6.61 -13.14 -8.23
C GLN A 108 6.95 -12.80 -9.69
N PRO A 109 6.73 -11.56 -10.18
CA PRO A 109 7.16 -11.17 -11.53
C PRO A 109 8.67 -11.33 -11.76
N MET A 110 9.52 -11.01 -10.76
CA MET A 110 10.97 -11.21 -10.89
C MET A 110 11.35 -12.68 -11.07
N LEU A 111 10.70 -13.58 -10.33
CA LEU A 111 10.91 -15.02 -10.48
C LEU A 111 10.48 -15.50 -11.85
N ASP A 112 9.31 -15.07 -12.33
CA ASP A 112 8.79 -15.45 -13.63
C ASP A 112 9.73 -14.99 -14.76
N VAL A 113 10.19 -13.73 -14.73
CA VAL A 113 11.16 -13.19 -15.69
C VAL A 113 12.48 -13.99 -15.65
N GLY A 114 12.99 -14.29 -14.45
CA GLY A 114 14.22 -15.06 -14.28
C GLY A 114 14.12 -16.49 -14.81
N LEU A 115 13.03 -17.20 -14.46
CA LEU A 115 12.77 -18.56 -14.93
C LEU A 115 12.58 -18.61 -16.44
N ASN A 116 11.87 -17.63 -17.00
CA ASN A 116 11.68 -17.54 -18.44
C ASN A 116 12.98 -17.21 -19.17
N LYS A 117 13.86 -16.37 -18.60
CA LYS A 117 15.19 -16.15 -19.18
C LYS A 117 16.04 -17.40 -19.21
N ILE A 118 15.96 -18.24 -18.17
CA ILE A 118 16.63 -19.56 -18.15
C ILE A 118 16.05 -20.47 -19.24
N SER A 119 14.73 -20.47 -19.42
CA SER A 119 14.06 -21.25 -20.47
C SER A 119 14.47 -20.79 -21.87
N GLU A 120 14.50 -19.47 -22.11
CA GLU A 120 14.98 -18.86 -23.35
C GLU A 120 16.39 -19.34 -23.68
N LEU A 121 17.34 -19.20 -22.74
CA LEU A 121 18.73 -19.59 -22.94
C LEU A 121 18.88 -21.09 -23.21
N LYS A 122 18.11 -21.95 -22.52
CA LYS A 122 18.12 -23.40 -22.78
C LYS A 122 17.62 -23.73 -24.18
N SER A 123 16.57 -23.03 -24.63
CA SER A 123 16.03 -23.18 -25.99
C SER A 123 17.08 -22.78 -27.04
N GLU A 124 17.73 -21.62 -26.85
CA GLU A 124 18.79 -21.16 -27.75
C GLU A 124 19.97 -22.15 -27.80
N ILE A 125 20.42 -22.66 -26.64
CA ILE A 125 21.47 -23.68 -26.58
C ILE A 125 21.11 -24.93 -27.38
N ASN A 126 19.88 -25.44 -27.23
CA ASN A 126 19.42 -26.62 -27.97
C ASN A 126 19.40 -26.36 -29.49
N ILE A 127 18.83 -25.21 -29.91
CA ILE A 127 18.81 -24.81 -31.32
C ILE A 127 20.23 -24.78 -31.89
N PHE A 128 21.19 -24.21 -31.16
CA PHE A 128 22.58 -24.13 -31.64
C PHE A 128 23.28 -25.48 -31.68
N GLN A 129 22.98 -26.39 -30.73
CA GLN A 129 23.52 -27.75 -30.74
C GLN A 129 23.02 -28.54 -31.94
N GLU A 130 21.72 -28.44 -32.25
CA GLU A 130 21.09 -29.14 -33.38
C GLU A 130 21.51 -28.57 -34.74
N ASN A 131 21.73 -27.25 -34.83
CA ASN A 131 22.02 -26.55 -36.08
C ASN A 131 23.51 -26.23 -36.27
N LYS A 132 24.40 -26.88 -35.52
CA LYS A 132 25.83 -26.56 -35.47
C LYS A 132 26.51 -26.52 -36.84
N SER A 133 26.25 -27.49 -37.72
CA SER A 133 26.81 -27.54 -39.07
C SER A 133 26.29 -26.42 -39.97
N ILE A 134 24.99 -26.11 -39.87
CA ILE A 134 24.36 -25.04 -40.65
C ILE A 134 24.92 -23.67 -40.22
N ILE A 135 25.14 -23.46 -38.92
CA ILE A 135 25.70 -22.22 -38.39
C ILE A 135 27.17 -22.04 -38.82
N THR A 136 27.95 -23.11 -38.92
CA THR A 136 29.33 -23.01 -39.42
C THR A 136 29.40 -22.71 -40.90
N ASP A 137 28.44 -23.22 -41.68
CA ASP A 137 28.44 -23.12 -43.15
C ASP A 137 27.68 -21.89 -43.66
N ASN A 138 26.72 -21.36 -42.88
CA ASN A 138 25.87 -20.22 -43.23
C ASN A 138 25.94 -19.12 -42.17
N LYS A 139 26.48 -17.95 -42.57
CA LYS A 139 26.62 -16.77 -41.69
C LYS A 139 25.29 -16.05 -41.40
N ASP A 140 24.24 -16.32 -42.18
CA ASP A 140 22.93 -15.67 -42.07
C ASP A 140 21.88 -16.56 -41.39
N PHE A 141 22.31 -17.45 -40.48
CA PHE A 141 21.40 -18.31 -39.73
C PHE A 141 20.45 -17.50 -38.83
N THR A 142 19.14 -17.74 -39.01
CA THR A 142 18.07 -17.15 -38.21
C THR A 142 17.32 -18.23 -37.44
N TYR A 143 16.88 -17.92 -36.24
CA TYR A 143 16.09 -18.81 -35.40
C TYR A 143 14.99 -18.05 -34.67
N VAL A 144 13.91 -18.73 -34.32
CA VAL A 144 12.81 -18.16 -33.54
C VAL A 144 12.99 -18.54 -32.08
N VAL A 145 12.90 -17.56 -31.19
CA VAL A 145 12.91 -17.79 -29.74
C VAL A 145 11.90 -16.87 -29.07
N SER A 146 11.20 -17.40 -28.07
CA SER A 146 10.30 -16.60 -27.24
C SER A 146 11.11 -15.73 -26.29
N THR A 147 10.95 -14.42 -26.39
CA THR A 147 11.68 -13.43 -25.59
C THR A 147 10.75 -12.65 -24.68
N THR A 148 11.27 -12.20 -23.54
CA THR A 148 10.52 -11.33 -22.63
C THR A 148 10.68 -9.87 -23.04
N LYS A 149 9.56 -9.17 -23.25
CA LYS A 149 9.52 -7.73 -23.51
C LYS A 149 8.82 -6.98 -22.38
N HIS A 150 9.34 -5.80 -22.06
CA HIS A 150 8.69 -4.87 -21.14
C HIS A 150 7.66 -4.05 -21.90
N ILE A 151 6.46 -3.95 -21.36
CA ILE A 151 5.39 -3.07 -21.84
C ILE A 151 5.01 -2.06 -20.77
N LYS A 152 4.34 -0.98 -21.20
CA LYS A 152 3.72 0.00 -20.31
C LYS A 152 2.21 -0.16 -20.39
N ILE A 153 1.56 -0.26 -19.25
CA ILE A 153 0.10 -0.29 -19.14
C ILE A 153 -0.32 0.99 -18.46
N ASP A 154 -1.08 1.82 -19.19
CA ASP A 154 -1.57 3.11 -18.69
C ASP A 154 -2.57 2.90 -17.55
N LEU A 155 -2.46 3.75 -16.53
CA LEU A 155 -3.36 3.78 -15.39
C LEU A 155 -4.52 4.76 -15.64
N PRO A 156 -5.67 4.56 -14.95
CA PRO A 156 -6.72 5.56 -14.89
C PRO A 156 -6.21 6.95 -14.49
N SER A 157 -6.86 7.99 -15.01
CA SER A 157 -6.49 9.38 -14.73
C SER A 157 -6.44 9.66 -13.22
N GLY A 158 -5.36 10.32 -12.78
CA GLY A 158 -5.11 10.65 -11.37
C GLY A 158 -4.32 9.59 -10.60
N LEU A 159 -4.21 8.36 -11.11
CA LEU A 159 -3.40 7.32 -10.48
C LEU A 159 -1.95 7.37 -10.97
N HIS A 160 -1.03 7.21 -10.02
CA HIS A 160 0.40 7.24 -10.28
C HIS A 160 1.10 6.17 -9.45
N VAL A 161 2.14 5.60 -10.04
CA VAL A 161 3.02 4.63 -9.40
C VAL A 161 4.46 5.09 -9.47
N LYS A 162 5.29 4.56 -8.58
CA LYS A 162 6.71 4.87 -8.58
C LYS A 162 7.46 3.86 -9.43
N ASN A 163 7.95 4.32 -10.57
CA ASN A 163 8.70 3.49 -11.51
C ASN A 163 10.18 3.83 -11.50
N CYS A 164 11.01 2.82 -11.67
CA CYS A 164 12.41 2.97 -12.07
C CYS A 164 12.47 3.05 -13.60
N THR A 165 12.88 4.20 -14.13
CA THR A 165 12.97 4.44 -15.58
C THR A 165 14.17 3.77 -16.22
N TYR A 166 15.20 3.42 -15.43
CA TYR A 166 16.35 2.65 -15.88
C TYR A 166 16.03 1.16 -16.03
N CYS A 167 15.43 0.55 -14.99
CA CYS A 167 15.07 -0.87 -15.01
C CYS A 167 13.79 -1.18 -15.82
N ASN A 168 13.01 -0.17 -16.19
CA ASN A 168 11.64 -0.34 -16.66
C ASN A 168 10.82 -1.21 -15.67
N PHE A 169 10.83 -0.81 -14.40
CA PHE A 169 10.29 -1.61 -13.30
C PHE A 169 9.38 -0.79 -12.37
N THR A 170 8.22 -1.35 -12.01
CA THR A 170 7.29 -0.75 -11.04
C THR A 170 7.75 -1.04 -9.62
N CYS A 171 8.26 -0.04 -8.91
CA CYS A 171 8.78 -0.24 -7.55
C CYS A 171 7.64 -0.37 -6.55
N HIS A 172 6.72 0.60 -6.50
CA HIS A 172 5.55 0.51 -5.64
C HIS A 172 4.47 1.50 -6.05
N GLU A 173 3.25 1.26 -5.57
CA GLU A 173 2.10 2.16 -5.74
C GLU A 173 2.04 3.19 -4.61
N ASN A 174 1.18 4.20 -4.76
CA ASN A 174 0.82 5.15 -3.69
C ASN A 174 2.02 5.81 -2.99
N CYS A 175 2.97 6.32 -3.78
CA CYS A 175 4.09 7.08 -3.22
C CYS A 175 3.58 8.41 -2.64
N ASN A 176 3.70 8.58 -1.32
CA ASN A 176 3.25 9.80 -0.61
C ASN A 176 4.06 11.07 -0.96
N ILE A 177 5.15 10.94 -1.72
CA ILE A 177 5.97 12.08 -2.15
C ILE A 177 5.51 12.45 -3.56
N ALA A 178 4.99 13.65 -3.76
CA ALA A 178 4.57 14.11 -5.10
C ALA A 178 5.76 14.56 -5.95
N ASN A 179 6.68 15.31 -5.35
CA ASN A 179 7.84 15.89 -6.04
C ASN A 179 8.92 14.84 -6.33
N ASP A 180 9.31 14.69 -7.59
CA ASP A 180 10.36 13.73 -7.98
C ASP A 180 11.76 14.12 -7.46
N ALA A 181 12.00 15.39 -7.14
CA ALA A 181 13.26 15.83 -6.53
C ALA A 181 13.43 15.39 -5.07
N GLU A 182 12.35 15.03 -4.38
CA GLU A 182 12.35 14.65 -2.96
C GLU A 182 12.35 13.13 -2.76
N LYS A 183 12.55 12.36 -3.84
CA LYS A 183 12.36 10.90 -3.83
C LYS A 183 13.40 10.15 -3.04
N MET A 184 14.52 10.79 -2.69
CA MET A 184 15.46 10.26 -1.70
C MET A 184 14.77 9.97 -0.35
N GLY A 185 13.75 10.75 0.03
CA GLY A 185 12.97 10.53 1.26
C GLY A 185 11.91 9.43 1.13
N CYS A 186 11.78 8.78 -0.03
CA CYS A 186 10.80 7.73 -0.22
C CYS A 186 11.15 6.51 0.62
N TRP A 187 10.14 5.86 1.20
CA TRP A 187 10.32 4.64 2.00
C TRP A 187 11.01 3.51 1.23
N ALA A 188 10.93 3.50 -0.10
CA ALA A 188 11.61 2.53 -0.96
C ALA A 188 13.11 2.81 -1.15
N MET A 189 13.61 3.95 -0.65
CA MET A 189 15.02 4.34 -0.73
C MET A 189 15.73 4.09 0.59
N THR A 190 16.99 3.66 0.50
CA THR A 190 17.93 3.55 1.63
C THR A 190 19.30 3.97 1.12
N ASP A 191 19.96 4.89 1.83
CA ASP A 191 21.26 5.46 1.44
C ASP A 191 21.29 6.03 0.01
N GLY A 192 20.15 6.56 -0.47
CA GLY A 192 20.00 7.12 -1.81
C GLY A 192 19.76 6.09 -2.92
N PHE A 193 19.67 4.79 -2.60
CA PHE A 193 19.43 3.72 -3.55
C PHE A 193 18.08 3.04 -3.30
N CYS A 194 17.43 2.62 -4.38
CA CYS A 194 16.18 1.87 -4.30
C CYS A 194 16.45 0.45 -3.82
N ARG A 195 15.68 -0.03 -2.85
CA ARG A 195 15.77 -1.41 -2.35
C ARG A 195 14.76 -2.36 -3.00
N ILE A 196 13.95 -1.85 -3.94
CA ILE A 196 12.86 -2.59 -4.57
C ILE A 196 13.17 -2.97 -6.01
N CYS A 197 13.77 -2.09 -6.82
CA CYS A 197 14.10 -2.43 -8.21
C CYS A 197 15.30 -3.41 -8.27
N PRO A 198 15.38 -4.26 -9.31
CA PRO A 198 16.40 -5.30 -9.42
C PRO A 198 17.85 -4.81 -9.28
N GLU A 199 18.16 -3.68 -9.92
CA GLU A 199 19.52 -3.13 -10.02
C GLU A 199 19.88 -2.14 -8.90
N ARG A 200 19.03 -2.03 -7.88
CA ARG A 200 19.19 -1.06 -6.77
C ARG A 200 19.54 0.35 -7.22
N CYS A 201 18.83 0.86 -8.23
CA CYS A 201 19.15 2.14 -8.87
C CYS A 201 19.08 3.32 -7.90
N ILE A 202 19.89 4.35 -8.16
CA ILE A 202 19.86 5.62 -7.43
C ILE A 202 18.47 6.29 -7.53
N TRP A 203 18.08 7.01 -6.47
CA TRP A 203 16.75 7.60 -6.30
C TRP A 203 16.28 8.47 -7.49
N ASN A 204 17.20 9.18 -8.17
CA ASN A 204 16.88 10.09 -9.28
C ASN A 204 16.54 9.36 -10.59
N GLN A 205 16.73 8.04 -10.67
CA GLN A 205 16.24 7.22 -11.79
C GLN A 205 14.77 6.85 -11.66
N HIS A 206 14.11 7.31 -10.60
CA HIS A 206 12.74 6.97 -10.32
C HIS A 206 11.83 8.17 -10.52
N ALA A 207 10.65 7.97 -11.11
CA ALA A 207 9.64 9.00 -11.32
C ALA A 207 8.24 8.51 -10.93
N ASN A 208 7.36 9.41 -10.51
CA ASN A 208 5.93 9.11 -10.46
C ASN A 208 5.39 9.12 -11.89
N THR A 209 4.83 8.00 -12.34
CA THR A 209 4.34 7.87 -13.72
C THR A 209 2.91 7.32 -13.75
N PRO A 210 2.10 7.69 -14.75
CA PRO A 210 0.71 7.25 -14.88
C PRO A 210 0.58 5.88 -15.58
N TYR A 211 1.59 5.01 -15.45
CA TYR A 211 1.62 3.68 -16.06
C TYR A 211 2.42 2.73 -15.18
N ILE A 212 2.10 1.43 -15.25
CA ILE A 212 2.91 0.35 -14.69
C ILE A 212 3.73 -0.32 -15.78
N PHE A 213 4.84 -0.93 -15.41
CA PHE A 213 5.56 -1.89 -16.23
C PHE A 213 5.03 -3.31 -16.04
N ASP A 214 4.86 -4.02 -17.15
CA ASP A 214 4.51 -5.43 -17.19
C ASP A 214 5.33 -6.16 -18.27
N TYR A 215 5.22 -7.48 -18.33
CA TYR A 215 6.02 -8.35 -19.16
C TYR A 215 5.14 -9.16 -20.11
N ILE A 216 5.49 -9.16 -21.39
CA ILE A 216 4.87 -10.03 -22.38
C ILE A 216 5.92 -10.94 -23.02
N TYR A 217 5.45 -12.08 -23.53
CA TYR A 217 6.26 -13.02 -24.27
C TYR A 217 5.96 -12.86 -25.74
N VAL A 218 7.00 -12.68 -26.54
CA VAL A 218 6.88 -12.51 -27.98
C VAL A 218 7.91 -13.40 -28.64
N ASP A 219 7.44 -14.20 -29.61
CA ASP A 219 8.33 -14.97 -30.46
C ASP A 219 9.03 -14.01 -31.42
N GLU A 220 10.36 -14.01 -31.35
CA GLU A 220 11.21 -13.17 -32.18
C GLU A 220 12.13 -14.01 -33.04
N THR A 221 12.25 -13.62 -34.30
CA THR A 221 13.31 -14.13 -35.18
C THR A 221 14.59 -13.37 -34.91
N LYS A 222 15.60 -14.04 -34.36
CA LYS A 222 16.94 -13.50 -34.11
C LYS A 222 17.94 -14.06 -35.12
N THR A 223 19.01 -13.31 -35.35
CA THR A 223 20.17 -13.75 -36.13
C THR A 223 21.30 -14.23 -35.21
N TYR A 224 22.10 -15.18 -35.68
CA TYR A 224 23.29 -15.62 -34.92
C TYR A 224 24.32 -14.49 -34.69
N ALA A 225 24.33 -13.47 -35.54
CA ALA A 225 25.22 -12.31 -35.40
C ALA A 225 24.82 -11.38 -34.24
N GLU A 226 23.52 -11.22 -33.97
CA GLU A 226 23.01 -10.40 -32.86
C GLU A 226 23.36 -10.99 -31.49
N MET A 227 23.43 -12.32 -31.38
CA MET A 227 23.79 -13.01 -30.14
C MET A 227 25.25 -12.79 -29.72
N LYS A 228 26.16 -12.50 -30.66
CA LYS A 228 27.58 -12.26 -30.36
C LYS A 228 27.89 -10.88 -29.76
N LYS A 229 26.89 -10.00 -29.65
CA LYS A 229 27.03 -8.65 -29.08
C LYS A 229 26.63 -8.65 -27.61
#